data_AF-A0A2A9MQU5-F1
#
_entry.id   AF-A0A2A9MQU5-F1
#
_cell.length_a   1.000
_cell.length_b   1.000
_cell.length_c   1.000
_cell.angle_alpha   90.00
_cell.angle_beta   90.00
_cell.angle_gamma   90.00
#
_symmetry.space_group_name_H-M   'P 1'
#
loop_
_entity.id
_entity.type
_entity.pdbx_description
1 polymer ?
#
loop_
_entity_poly.entity_id
_entity_poly.type
_entity_poly.pdbx_seq_one_letter_code
_entity_poly.pdbx_strand_id
1 'polypeptide(L)'
;MSCDEVIRRTTNLAVPTPPSPSDKTSYILLGVLNCLLFGIGMIVIGAMKSDVPDVLIGVFQLIIPFVGWAWALVWGILIVMKALQ
;
A
#
# COMPACT_ATOMS: atom_id res chain seq x y z
N MET A 1 -5.53 18.54 1.67
CA MET A 1 -5.13 18.09 0.32
C MET A 1 -4.81 16.60 0.32
N SER A 2 -5.69 15.74 0.85
CA SER A 2 -5.43 14.29 0.89
C SER A 2 -5.55 13.64 -0.48
N CYS A 3 -6.43 14.15 -1.36
CA CYS A 3 -6.60 13.64 -2.72
C CYS A 3 -5.40 13.98 -3.63
N ASP A 4 -4.84 15.19 -3.52
CA ASP A 4 -3.65 15.59 -4.29
C ASP A 4 -2.46 14.69 -3.98
N GLU A 5 -2.31 14.32 -2.70
CA GLU A 5 -1.27 13.41 -2.24
C GLU A 5 -1.49 11.97 -2.72
N VAL A 6 -2.74 11.48 -2.73
CA VAL A 6 -3.09 10.18 -3.32
C VAL A 6 -2.73 10.14 -4.80
N ILE A 7 -3.08 11.18 -5.57
CA ILE A 7 -2.73 11.29 -6.99
C ILE A 7 -1.21 11.27 -7.15
N ARG A 8 -0.50 12.11 -6.38
CA ARG A 8 0.96 12.18 -6.41
C ARG A 8 1.61 10.82 -6.13
N ARG A 9 1.17 10.11 -5.08
CA ARG A 9 1.73 8.78 -4.72
C ARG A 9 1.41 7.73 -5.78
N THR A 10 0.21 7.77 -6.34
CA THR A 10 -0.21 6.84 -7.40
C THR A 10 0.61 7.05 -8.67
N THR A 11 0.78 8.30 -9.13
CA THR A 11 1.56 8.62 -10.34
C THR A 11 3.05 8.32 -10.16
N ASN A 12 3.60 8.53 -8.97
CA ASN A 12 5.03 8.28 -8.70
C ASN A 12 5.33 6.85 -8.23
N LEU A 13 4.32 5.96 -8.15
CA LEU A 13 4.44 4.62 -7.56
C LEU A 13 5.12 4.64 -6.17
N ALA A 14 4.82 5.68 -5.40
CA ALA A 14 5.39 5.88 -4.07
C ALA A 14 4.63 5.04 -3.05
N VAL A 15 5.17 3.85 -2.75
CA VAL A 15 4.63 2.95 -1.74
C VAL A 15 5.24 3.19 -0.35
N PRO A 16 4.54 2.82 0.72
CA PRO A 16 5.07 2.91 2.08
C PRO A 16 6.35 2.08 2.26
N THR A 17 7.32 2.64 2.99
CA THR A 17 8.57 1.96 3.34
C THR A 17 8.62 1.66 4.84
N PRO A 18 9.26 0.54 5.25
CA PRO A 18 9.45 0.26 6.67
C PRO A 18 10.41 1.30 7.28
N PRO A 19 10.05 1.93 8.42
CA PRO A 19 10.90 2.96 9.02
C PRO A 19 12.07 2.38 9.83
N SER A 20 12.04 1.08 10.13
CA SER A 20 13.08 0.40 10.90
C SER A 20 13.29 -1.04 10.38
N PRO A 21 14.47 -1.65 10.60
CA PRO A 21 14.72 -3.04 10.25
C PRO A 21 13.75 -4.03 10.91
N SER A 22 13.28 -3.73 12.13
CA SER A 22 12.32 -4.58 12.85
C SER A 22 10.93 -4.60 12.20
N ASP A 23 10.58 -3.58 11.41
CA ASP A 23 9.29 -3.50 10.73
C ASP A 23 9.28 -4.20 9.37
N LYS A 24 10.44 -4.63 8.85
CA LYS A 24 10.56 -5.25 7.51
C LYS A 24 9.62 -6.44 7.36
N THR A 25 9.58 -7.33 8.34
CA THR A 25 8.72 -8.52 8.31
C THR A 25 7.24 -8.16 8.24
N SER A 26 6.82 -7.15 9.02
CA SER A 26 5.43 -6.66 9.00
C SER A 26 5.08 -6.06 7.64
N TYR A 27 5.97 -5.27 7.04
CA TYR A 27 5.74 -4.70 5.71
C TYR A 27 5.70 -5.76 4.61
N ILE A 28 6.54 -6.80 4.69
CA ILE A 28 6.47 -7.94 3.77
C ILE A 28 5.11 -8.64 3.89
N LEU A 29 4.68 -8.96 5.11
CA LEU A 29 3.40 -9.62 5.35
C LEU A 29 2.22 -8.77 4.85
N LEU A 30 2.25 -7.46 5.12
CA LEU A 30 1.20 -6.53 4.69
C LEU A 30 1.22 -6.31 3.18
N GLY A 31 2.39 -6.33 2.52
CA GLY A 31 2.49 -6.32 1.06
C GLY A 31 1.88 -7.56 0.42
N VAL A 32 2.17 -8.75 0.96
CA VAL A 32 1.54 -10.01 0.53
C VAL A 32 0.03 -9.98 0.78
N LEU A 33 -0.40 -9.50 1.94
CA LEU A 33 -1.82 -9.34 2.26
C LEU A 33 -2.52 -8.38 1.28
N ASN A 34 -1.84 -7.31 0.86
CA ASN A 34 -2.35 -6.37 -0.12
C ASN A 34 -2.66 -7.04 -1.46
N CYS A 35 -1.78 -7.95 -1.90
CA CYS A 35 -1.96 -8.73 -3.11
C CYS A 35 -3.18 -9.66 -3.03
N LEU A 36 -3.35 -10.37 -1.91
CA LEU A 36 -4.38 -11.40 -1.75
C LEU A 36 -5.76 -10.82 -1.46
N LEU A 37 -5.81 -9.71 -0.73
CA LEU A 37 -7.05 -9.08 -0.28
C LEU A 37 -7.30 -7.73 -0.95
N PHE A 38 -6.67 -7.48 -2.10
CA PHE A 38 -6.95 -6.36 -3.00
C PHE A 38 -7.01 -4.98 -2.33
N GLY A 39 -6.06 -4.65 -1.45
CA GLY A 39 -5.98 -3.32 -0.82
C GLY A 39 -5.98 -3.31 0.71
N ILE A 40 -6.33 -4.43 1.37
CA ILE A 40 -6.38 -4.49 2.85
C ILE A 40 -5.00 -4.25 3.48
N GLY A 41 -3.93 -4.75 2.86
CA GLY A 41 -2.57 -4.50 3.34
C GLY A 41 -2.23 -3.01 3.42
N MET A 42 -2.58 -2.24 2.38
CA MET A 42 -2.41 -0.79 2.34
C MET A 42 -3.23 -0.05 3.38
N ILE A 43 -4.48 -0.47 3.62
CA ILE A 43 -5.33 0.10 4.67
C ILE A 43 -4.68 -0.08 6.04
N VAL A 44 -4.18 -1.28 6.33
CA VAL A 44 -3.55 -1.58 7.62
C VAL A 44 -2.24 -0.79 7.78
N ILE A 45 -1.40 -0.70 6.75
CA ILE A 45 -0.18 0.12 6.80
C ILE A 45 -0.51 1.59 7.05
N GLY A 46 -1.47 2.15 6.31
CA GLY A 46 -1.90 3.54 6.49
C GLY A 46 -2.45 3.79 7.89
N ALA A 47 -3.26 2.88 8.42
CA ALA A 47 -3.79 2.97 9.79
C ALA A 47 -2.67 2.92 10.85
N MET A 48 -1.68 2.02 10.70
CA MET A 48 -0.54 1.92 11.61
C MET A 48 0.33 3.19 11.63
N LYS A 49 0.36 3.93 10.52
CA LYS A 49 1.14 5.18 10.37
C LYS A 49 0.31 6.45 10.49
N SER A 50 -1.00 6.33 10.75
CA SER A 50 -1.95 7.46 10.68
C SER A 50 -1.83 8.24 9.35
N ASP A 51 -1.51 7.54 8.26
CA ASP A 51 -1.37 8.08 6.91
C ASP A 51 -2.67 7.90 6.14
N VAL A 52 -3.47 8.96 6.10
CA VAL A 52 -4.79 8.98 5.44
C VAL A 52 -4.70 8.68 3.93
N PRO A 53 -3.75 9.25 3.16
CA PRO A 53 -3.54 8.88 1.76
C PRO A 53 -3.38 7.37 1.53
N ASP A 54 -2.58 6.69 2.33
CA ASP A 54 -2.34 5.24 2.19
C ASP A 54 -3.62 4.42 2.46
N VAL A 55 -4.42 4.83 3.45
CA VAL A 55 -5.73 4.24 3.70
C VAL A 55 -6.65 4.43 2.50
N LEU A 56 -6.71 5.65 1.95
CA LEU A 56 -7.55 5.94 0.79
C LEU A 56 -7.14 5.13 -0.44
N ILE A 57 -5.84 4.97 -0.69
CA ILE A 57 -5.34 4.12 -1.77
C ILE A 57 -5.80 2.68 -1.60
N GLY A 58 -5.67 2.11 -0.40
CA GLY A 58 -6.14 0.75 -0.12
C GLY A 58 -7.66 0.61 -0.27
N VAL A 59 -8.43 1.64 0.10
CA VAL A 59 -9.88 1.68 -0.12
C VAL A 59 -10.22 1.73 -1.62
N PHE A 60 -9.52 2.54 -2.42
CA PHE A 60 -9.73 2.58 -3.86
C PHE A 60 -9.36 1.26 -4.54
N GLN A 61 -8.34 0.56 -4.07
CA GLN A 61 -7.96 -0.77 -4.55
C GLN A 61 -9.09 -1.81 -4.35
N LEU A 62 -9.84 -1.71 -3.24
CA LEU A 62 -10.98 -2.59 -2.94
C LEU A 62 -12.22 -2.24 -3.77
N ILE A 63 -12.55 -0.95 -3.87
CA ILE A 63 -13.82 -0.49 -4.46
C ILE A 63 -13.79 -0.54 -5.99
N ILE A 64 -12.61 -0.41 -6.61
CA ILE A 64 -12.48 -0.43 -8.07
C ILE A 64 -12.18 -1.87 -8.53
N PRO A 65 -13.18 -2.63 -9.02
CA PRO A 65 -12.96 -4.02 -9.42
C PRO A 65 -12.01 -4.11 -10.63
N PHE A 66 -11.29 -5.22 -10.73
CA PHE A 66 -10.28 -5.54 -11.77
C PHE A 66 -9.08 -4.59 -11.80
N VAL A 67 -9.29 -3.29 -12.03
CA VAL A 67 -8.22 -2.27 -12.07
C VAL A 67 -7.60 -2.06 -10.70
N GLY A 68 -8.43 -1.90 -9.65
CA GLY A 68 -7.95 -1.78 -8.27
C GLY A 68 -7.27 -3.04 -7.78
N TRP A 69 -7.69 -4.21 -8.25
CA TRP A 69 -7.08 -5.49 -7.91
C TRP A 69 -5.70 -5.67 -8.55
N ALA A 70 -5.58 -5.38 -9.84
CA ALA A 70 -4.28 -5.35 -10.53
C ALA A 70 -3.35 -4.32 -9.89
N TRP A 71 -3.89 -3.15 -9.53
CA TRP A 71 -3.16 -2.12 -8.81
C TRP A 71 -2.68 -2.60 -7.43
N ALA A 72 -3.52 -3.32 -6.68
CA ALA A 72 -3.17 -3.90 -5.38
C ALA A 72 -2.05 -4.93 -5.48
N LEU A 73 -2.02 -5.73 -6.55
CA LEU A 73 -0.93 -6.67 -6.84
C LEU A 73 0.39 -5.92 -7.09
N VAL A 74 0.37 -4.92 -7.98
CA VAL A 74 1.57 -4.11 -8.28
C VAL A 74 2.09 -3.44 -7.01
N TRP A 75 1.21 -2.84 -6.23
CA TRP A 75 1.59 -2.17 -4.99
C TRP A 75 2.10 -3.12 -3.91
N GLY A 76 1.47 -4.29 -3.75
CA GLY A 76 1.94 -5.30 -2.81
C GLY A 76 3.34 -5.80 -3.15
N ILE A 77 3.63 -6.03 -4.44
CA ILE A 77 4.98 -6.38 -4.92
C ILE A 77 5.99 -5.27 -4.59
N LEU A 78 5.66 -4.01 -4.88
CA LEU A 78 6.53 -2.87 -4.60
C LEU A 78 6.83 -2.71 -3.10
N ILE A 79 5.83 -2.91 -2.24
CA ILE A 79 6.00 -2.87 -0.77
C ILE A 79 6.99 -3.95 -0.33
N VAL A 80 6.85 -5.19 -0.82
CA VAL A 80 7.76 -6.28 -0.52
C VAL A 80 9.18 -5.97 -1.00
N MET A 81 9.34 -5.48 -2.23
CA MET A 81 10.65 -5.10 -2.77
C MET A 81 11.33 -4.02 -1.91
N LYS A 82 10.56 -3.01 -1.46
CA LYS A 82 11.07 -1.94 -0.60
C LYS A 82 11.42 -2.42 0.80
N ALA A 83 10.77 -3.45 1.32
CA ALA A 83 11.09 -4.03 2.62
C ALA A 83 12.34 -4.94 2.58
N LEU A 84 12.63 -5.54 1.41
CA LEU A 84 13.80 -6.39 1.21
C LEU A 84 15.09 -5.57 0.98
N GLN A 85 14.99 -4.36 0.43
CA GLN A 85 16.09 -3.39 0.35
C GLN A 85 16.51 -2.93 1.76
#